data_AF-A0A238UBB8-F1
#
_entry.id   AF-A0A238UBB8-F1
#
_cell.length_a   1.000
_cell.length_b   1.000
_cell.length_c   1.000
_cell.angle_alpha   90.00
_cell.angle_beta   90.00
_cell.angle_gamma   90.00
#
_symmetry.space_group_name_H-M   'P 1'
#
loop_
_entity.id
_entity.type
_entity.pdbx_description
1 polymer ?
#
loop_
_entity_poly.entity_id
_entity_poly.type
_entity_poly.pdbx_seq_one_letter_code
_entity_poly.pdbx_strand_id
1 'polypeptide(L)'
;MSITVIAYHLEKRLDLSTIRGLFPKLSIQKREHTFILYEKENNVFIYIKDYGSIVFFNCNELYIIRVIHKILDNEINIKKLPYECFNLSISQTNNVDFGTIEVQQINSDVAHIICLNLAQSVALMNYVNKASDLHEKTLVYSKQLEDKGNFNLSRKKMRKFIGKTMNLKNNIAEDLFVFEAPEVAWNDKNLSLLNYKLRDELDVVKRHNGVVNSLNVIKENLDLFRDILNHQYSSMLEWIIIILILLEVIKMFF
;
A
#
# COMPACT_ATOMS: atom_id res chain seq x y z
N MET A 1 8.64 -15.31 -29.01
CA MET A 1 7.38 -15.65 -28.31
C MET A 1 7.20 -14.58 -27.25
N SER A 2 6.17 -13.74 -27.32
CA SER A 2 5.95 -12.67 -26.35
C SER A 2 5.25 -13.26 -25.12
N ILE A 3 5.93 -13.23 -23.99
CA ILE A 3 5.37 -13.65 -22.70
C ILE A 3 4.69 -12.44 -22.07
N THR A 4 3.60 -12.63 -21.33
CA THR A 4 2.95 -11.56 -20.58
C THR A 4 3.17 -11.73 -19.09
N VAL A 5 3.42 -10.63 -18.39
CA VAL A 5 3.55 -10.57 -16.95
C VAL A 5 2.53 -9.58 -16.41
N ILE A 6 1.60 -10.06 -15.59
CA ILE A 6 0.47 -9.27 -15.10
C ILE A 6 0.50 -9.27 -13.57
N ALA A 7 0.54 -8.09 -12.96
CA ALA A 7 0.46 -7.90 -11.52
C ALA A 7 -0.94 -7.39 -11.13
N TYR A 8 -1.45 -7.90 -10.01
CA TYR A 8 -2.67 -7.42 -9.35
C TYR A 8 -2.36 -7.10 -7.89
N HIS A 9 -3.02 -6.10 -7.34
CA HIS A 9 -3.04 -5.85 -5.91
C HIS A 9 -4.42 -6.15 -5.33
N LEU A 10 -4.48 -7.02 -4.32
CA LEU A 10 -5.73 -7.49 -3.73
C LEU A 10 -6.29 -6.57 -2.64
N GLU A 11 -5.64 -5.44 -2.39
CA GLU A 11 -5.98 -4.42 -1.38
C GLU A 11 -6.05 -4.93 0.07
N LYS A 12 -5.63 -6.18 0.30
CA LYS A 12 -5.59 -6.84 1.60
C LYS A 12 -4.25 -7.55 1.78
N ARG A 13 -3.74 -7.54 3.00
CA ARG A 13 -2.61 -8.40 3.37
C ARG A 13 -2.99 -9.87 3.26
N LEU A 14 -1.98 -10.69 2.96
CA LEU A 14 -2.11 -12.11 2.72
C LEU A 14 -1.26 -12.89 3.72
N ASP A 15 -1.89 -13.87 4.37
CA ASP A 15 -1.16 -14.85 5.17
C ASP A 15 -0.58 -15.93 4.24
N LEU A 16 0.72 -15.85 4.01
CA LEU A 16 1.45 -16.78 3.14
C LEU A 16 1.43 -18.23 3.67
N SER A 17 1.24 -18.44 4.98
CA SER A 17 1.14 -19.77 5.56
C SER A 17 -0.17 -20.46 5.15
N THR A 18 -1.27 -19.72 5.17
CA THR A 18 -2.59 -20.16 4.69
C THR A 18 -2.59 -20.36 3.17
N ILE A 19 -2.01 -19.43 2.40
CA ILE A 19 -1.94 -19.52 0.93
C ILE A 19 -1.23 -20.78 0.46
N ARG A 20 -0.18 -21.23 1.16
CA ARG A 20 0.52 -22.47 0.83
C ARG A 20 -0.41 -23.68 0.84
N GLY A 21 -1.35 -23.73 1.79
CA GLY A 21 -2.35 -24.79 1.86
C GLY A 21 -3.30 -24.82 0.65
N LEU A 22 -3.49 -23.69 -0.03
CA LEU A 22 -4.38 -23.59 -1.19
C LEU A 22 -3.76 -24.18 -2.47
N PHE A 23 -2.43 -24.24 -2.58
CA PHE A 23 -1.75 -24.67 -3.81
C PHE A 23 -0.72 -25.79 -3.59
N PRO A 24 -1.14 -26.96 -3.04
CA PRO A 24 -0.20 -28.04 -2.70
C PRO A 24 0.46 -28.71 -3.91
N LYS A 25 -0.10 -28.49 -5.12
CA LYS A 25 0.39 -29.09 -6.38
C LYS A 25 1.40 -28.22 -7.12
N LEU A 26 1.59 -26.96 -6.72
CA LEU A 26 2.55 -26.07 -7.36
C LEU A 26 3.94 -26.25 -6.76
N SER A 27 4.97 -26.28 -7.62
CA SER A 27 6.35 -26.34 -7.15
C SER A 27 6.77 -24.98 -6.59
N ILE A 28 7.47 -24.97 -5.45
CA ILE A 28 7.99 -23.74 -4.84
C ILE A 28 9.42 -23.54 -5.34
N GLN A 29 9.65 -22.48 -6.10
CA GLN A 29 10.98 -22.13 -6.60
C GLN A 29 11.75 -21.28 -5.58
N LYS A 30 11.07 -20.32 -4.95
CA LYS A 30 11.65 -19.47 -3.90
C LYS A 30 10.63 -19.16 -2.83
N ARG A 31 11.12 -18.99 -1.59
CA ARG A 31 10.29 -18.67 -0.44
C ARG A 31 11.09 -17.87 0.58
N GLU A 32 10.45 -16.81 1.06
CA GLU A 32 10.88 -16.06 2.24
C GLU A 32 9.67 -15.80 3.14
N HIS A 33 9.87 -15.08 4.24
CA HIS A 33 8.77 -14.68 5.12
C HIS A 33 7.77 -13.74 4.45
N THR A 34 8.21 -12.97 3.45
CA THR A 34 7.41 -11.93 2.81
C THR A 34 6.88 -12.32 1.44
N PHE A 35 7.37 -13.41 0.84
CA PHE A 35 6.88 -13.86 -0.48
C PHE A 35 6.99 -15.36 -0.73
N ILE A 36 6.22 -15.82 -1.72
CA ILE A 36 6.37 -17.15 -2.32
C ILE A 36 6.39 -17.02 -3.84
N LEU A 37 7.35 -17.67 -4.50
CA LEU A 37 7.40 -17.85 -5.95
C LEU A 37 7.10 -19.31 -6.27
N TYR A 38 5.95 -19.54 -6.89
CA TYR A 38 5.56 -20.82 -7.43
C TYR A 38 5.94 -20.94 -8.91
N GLU A 39 6.22 -22.16 -9.35
CA GLU A 39 6.27 -22.53 -10.75
C GLU A 39 5.28 -23.67 -11.00
N LYS A 40 4.47 -23.49 -12.05
CA LYS A 40 3.53 -24.51 -12.50
C LYS A 40 4.21 -25.43 -13.51
N GLU A 41 4.52 -24.91 -14.69
CA GLU A 41 5.09 -25.62 -15.85
C GLU A 41 5.84 -24.59 -16.73
N ASN A 42 6.97 -24.95 -17.35
CA ASN A 42 7.69 -24.20 -18.40
C ASN A 42 7.55 -22.66 -18.35
N ASN A 43 8.30 -21.99 -17.45
CA ASN A 43 8.32 -20.53 -17.30
C ASN A 43 6.95 -19.90 -16.93
N VAL A 44 6.01 -20.66 -16.39
CA VAL A 44 4.76 -20.15 -15.81
C VAL A 44 4.94 -20.00 -14.31
N PHE A 45 5.07 -18.76 -13.85
CA PHE A 45 5.30 -18.44 -12.44
C PHE A 45 4.12 -17.70 -11.81
N ILE A 46 3.95 -17.91 -10.51
CA ILE A 46 3.02 -17.13 -9.68
C ILE A 46 3.80 -16.62 -8.49
N TYR A 47 3.90 -15.31 -8.38
CA TYR A 47 4.54 -14.64 -7.26
C TYR A 47 3.47 -14.07 -6.35
N ILE A 48 3.54 -14.36 -5.06
CA ILE A 48 2.59 -13.86 -4.05
C ILE A 48 3.40 -13.17 -2.97
N LYS A 49 3.03 -11.92 -2.69
CA LYS A 49 3.64 -11.07 -1.69
C LYS A 49 2.68 -10.84 -0.52
N ASP A 50 3.20 -10.84 0.70
CA ASP A 50 2.45 -10.70 1.95
C ASP A 50 1.60 -9.42 2.04
N TYR A 51 2.07 -8.31 1.48
CA TYR A 51 1.31 -7.06 1.42
C TYR A 51 0.15 -7.07 0.41
N GLY A 52 -0.10 -8.18 -0.29
CA GLY A 52 -1.33 -8.36 -1.08
C GLY A 52 -1.17 -8.29 -2.59
N SER A 53 0.05 -8.17 -3.10
CA SER A 53 0.31 -8.21 -4.54
C SER A 53 0.54 -9.63 -5.03
N ILE A 54 -0.01 -9.93 -6.21
CA ILE A 54 0.17 -11.20 -6.92
C ILE A 54 0.62 -10.89 -8.34
N VAL A 55 1.67 -11.56 -8.80
CA VAL A 55 2.17 -11.44 -10.17
C VAL A 55 2.10 -12.77 -10.88
N PHE A 56 1.50 -12.76 -12.05
CA PHE A 56 1.29 -13.89 -12.92
C PHE A 56 2.22 -13.76 -14.12
N PHE A 57 3.15 -14.69 -14.23
CA PHE A 57 4.12 -14.73 -15.32
C PHE A 57 3.67 -15.81 -16.30
N ASN A 58 3.42 -15.43 -17.56
CA ASN A 58 2.98 -16.31 -18.63
C ASN A 58 1.69 -17.12 -18.34
N CYS A 59 0.79 -16.57 -17.52
CA CYS A 59 -0.46 -17.24 -17.17
C CYS A 59 -1.60 -16.83 -18.10
N ASN A 60 -2.50 -17.77 -18.42
CA ASN A 60 -3.73 -17.43 -19.14
C ASN A 60 -4.77 -16.75 -18.20
N GLU A 61 -5.69 -15.99 -18.79
CA GLU A 61 -6.68 -15.21 -18.04
C GLU A 61 -7.59 -16.06 -17.15
N LEU A 62 -8.06 -17.22 -17.65
CA LEU A 62 -8.90 -18.14 -16.86
C LEU A 62 -8.19 -18.66 -15.61
N TYR A 63 -6.88 -18.90 -15.70
CA TYR A 63 -6.07 -19.36 -14.58
C TYR A 63 -5.85 -18.24 -13.56
N ILE A 64 -5.57 -17.02 -14.02
CA ILE A 64 -5.48 -15.83 -13.18
C ILE A 64 -6.76 -15.67 -12.36
N ILE A 65 -7.93 -15.72 -13.01
CA ILE A 65 -9.23 -15.56 -12.35
C ILE A 65 -9.42 -16.62 -11.27
N ARG A 66 -9.17 -17.90 -11.60
CA ARG A 66 -9.30 -19.01 -10.65
C ARG A 66 -8.38 -18.86 -9.44
N VAL A 67 -7.13 -18.44 -9.64
CA VAL A 67 -6.17 -18.25 -8.55
C VAL A 67 -6.60 -17.11 -7.63
N ILE A 68 -7.02 -15.96 -8.21
CA ILE A 68 -7.48 -14.81 -7.42
C ILE A 68 -8.74 -15.17 -6.62
N HIS A 69 -9.75 -15.79 -7.25
CA HIS A 69 -10.97 -16.20 -6.55
C HIS A 69 -10.69 -17.19 -5.43
N LYS A 70 -9.76 -18.13 -5.65
CA LYS A 70 -9.34 -19.08 -4.61
C LYS A 70 -8.66 -18.42 -3.41
N ILE A 71 -7.89 -17.35 -3.63
CA ILE A 71 -7.21 -16.60 -2.55
C ILE A 71 -8.17 -15.64 -1.85
N LEU A 72 -9.14 -15.10 -2.56
CA LEU A 72 -10.13 -14.17 -2.02
C LEU A 72 -11.33 -14.87 -1.36
N ASP A 73 -11.49 -16.17 -1.62
CA ASP A 73 -12.64 -16.98 -1.22
C ASP A 73 -13.98 -16.32 -1.60
N ASN A 74 -13.98 -15.58 -2.71
CA ASN A 74 -15.11 -14.78 -3.19
C ASN A 74 -14.98 -14.51 -4.70
N GLU A 75 -16.12 -14.43 -5.38
CA GLU A 75 -16.18 -13.94 -6.75
C GLU A 75 -16.05 -12.42 -6.79
N ILE A 76 -14.92 -11.95 -7.32
CA ILE A 76 -14.62 -10.52 -7.44
C ILE A 76 -14.37 -10.16 -8.90
N ASN A 77 -14.81 -8.98 -9.30
CA ASN A 77 -14.49 -8.41 -10.59
C ASN A 77 -13.04 -7.92 -10.59
N ILE A 78 -12.15 -8.76 -11.10
CA ILE A 78 -10.70 -8.54 -11.14
C ILE A 78 -10.32 -7.27 -11.92
N LYS A 79 -11.17 -6.81 -12.85
CA LYS A 79 -10.94 -5.55 -13.58
C LYS A 79 -11.01 -4.29 -12.71
N LYS A 80 -11.60 -4.39 -11.50
CA LYS A 80 -11.63 -3.30 -10.52
C LYS A 80 -10.39 -3.25 -9.64
N LEU A 81 -9.61 -4.33 -9.61
CA LEU A 81 -8.39 -4.36 -8.82
C LEU A 81 -7.31 -3.51 -9.50
N PRO A 82 -6.47 -2.82 -8.73
CA PRO A 82 -5.25 -2.24 -9.26
C PRO A 82 -4.44 -3.32 -9.97
N TYR A 83 -4.06 -3.07 -11.23
CA TYR A 83 -3.29 -4.02 -12.03
C TYR A 83 -2.28 -3.31 -12.94
N GLU A 84 -1.24 -4.02 -13.31
CA GLU A 84 -0.21 -3.56 -14.25
C GLU A 84 0.27 -4.72 -15.12
N CYS A 85 0.57 -4.46 -16.39
CA CYS A 85 0.89 -5.49 -17.38
C CYS A 85 2.11 -5.10 -18.20
N PHE A 86 3.03 -6.04 -18.35
CA PHE A 86 4.22 -5.90 -19.18
C PHE A 86 4.35 -7.09 -20.14
N ASN A 87 4.84 -6.81 -21.33
CA ASN A 87 5.30 -7.83 -22.28
C ASN A 87 6.74 -8.19 -21.98
N LEU A 88 7.10 -9.45 -22.17
CA LEU A 88 8.44 -9.95 -21.96
C LEU A 88 8.94 -10.69 -23.21
N SER A 89 10.17 -10.38 -23.60
CA SER A 89 10.87 -10.98 -24.72
C SER A 89 12.29 -11.40 -24.33
N ILE A 90 12.82 -12.40 -25.04
CA ILE A 90 14.21 -12.82 -24.89
C ILE A 90 15.04 -12.02 -25.90
N SER A 91 16.09 -11.35 -25.42
CA SER A 91 16.97 -10.45 -26.19
C SER A 91 18.43 -10.69 -25.82
N GLN A 92 19.38 -10.05 -26.50
CA GLN A 92 20.82 -10.18 -26.17
C GLN A 92 21.23 -9.37 -24.92
N THR A 93 20.43 -8.38 -24.53
CA THR A 93 20.72 -7.51 -23.40
C THR A 93 19.49 -7.33 -22.54
N ASN A 94 19.69 -7.01 -21.25
CA ASN A 94 18.58 -6.68 -20.37
C ASN A 94 18.15 -5.22 -20.63
N ASN A 95 16.91 -5.03 -21.07
CA ASN A 95 16.32 -3.70 -21.26
C ASN A 95 14.90 -3.65 -20.73
N VAL A 96 14.46 -2.46 -20.29
CA VAL A 96 13.09 -2.22 -19.87
C VAL A 96 12.69 -0.91 -20.51
N ASP A 97 11.59 -0.91 -21.24
CA ASP A 97 11.12 0.27 -21.97
C ASP A 97 9.63 0.15 -22.29
N PHE A 98 8.85 1.21 -22.06
CA PHE A 98 7.43 1.36 -22.43
C PHE A 98 6.58 0.07 -22.34
N GLY A 99 6.51 -0.55 -21.17
CA GLY A 99 5.67 -1.74 -20.98
C GLY A 99 6.27 -3.05 -21.52
N THR A 100 7.54 -3.05 -21.91
CA THR A 100 8.27 -4.22 -22.40
C THR A 100 9.52 -4.48 -21.55
N ILE A 101 9.75 -5.75 -21.24
CA ILE A 101 10.91 -6.25 -20.49
C ILE A 101 11.67 -7.19 -21.40
N GLU A 102 12.90 -6.84 -21.75
CA GLU A 102 13.81 -7.69 -22.49
C GLU A 102 14.83 -8.31 -21.54
N VAL A 103 14.99 -9.63 -21.59
CA VAL A 103 15.96 -10.35 -20.76
C VAL A 103 16.77 -11.35 -21.57
N GLN A 104 18.00 -11.61 -21.14
CA GLN A 104 18.87 -12.60 -21.78
C GLN A 104 18.36 -14.04 -21.66
N GLN A 105 17.77 -14.35 -20.52
CA GLN A 105 17.22 -15.67 -20.21
C GLN A 105 16.14 -15.54 -19.15
N ILE A 106 15.26 -16.53 -19.09
CA ILE A 106 14.24 -16.64 -18.05
C ILE A 106 14.66 -17.76 -17.12
N ASN A 107 14.93 -17.41 -15.87
CA ASN A 107 15.16 -18.34 -14.77
C ASN A 107 14.42 -17.83 -13.53
N SER A 108 14.43 -18.60 -12.44
CA SER A 108 13.71 -18.24 -11.21
C SER A 108 14.21 -16.93 -10.58
N ASP A 109 15.47 -16.55 -10.76
CA ASP A 109 16.02 -15.28 -10.28
C ASP A 109 15.48 -14.08 -11.08
N VAL A 110 15.54 -14.16 -12.41
CA VAL A 110 15.01 -13.13 -13.32
C VAL A 110 13.51 -12.97 -13.12
N ALA A 111 12.77 -14.09 -13.05
CA ALA A 111 11.33 -14.08 -12.77
C ALA A 111 11.05 -13.44 -11.41
N HIS A 112 11.83 -13.76 -10.38
CA HIS A 112 11.69 -13.15 -9.05
C HIS A 112 11.89 -11.63 -9.08
N ILE A 113 12.95 -11.12 -9.74
CA ILE A 113 13.23 -9.68 -9.83
C ILE A 113 12.11 -8.94 -10.55
N ILE A 114 11.62 -9.49 -11.67
CA ILE A 114 10.51 -8.90 -12.43
C ILE A 114 9.24 -8.88 -11.58
N CYS A 115 8.89 -10.02 -10.99
CA CYS A 115 7.69 -10.13 -10.17
C CYS A 115 7.74 -9.23 -8.94
N LEU A 116 8.89 -9.09 -8.28
CA LEU A 116 9.02 -8.20 -7.12
C LEU A 116 8.77 -6.75 -7.51
N ASN A 117 9.39 -6.26 -8.59
CA ASN A 117 9.25 -4.88 -9.03
C ASN A 117 7.80 -4.56 -9.47
N LEU A 118 7.17 -5.47 -10.21
CA LEU A 118 5.76 -5.32 -10.59
C LEU A 118 4.82 -5.42 -9.38
N ALA A 119 5.10 -6.30 -8.42
CA ALA A 119 4.34 -6.40 -7.18
C ALA A 119 4.41 -5.12 -6.35
N GLN A 120 5.59 -4.51 -6.24
CA GLN A 120 5.80 -3.22 -5.58
C GLN A 120 5.08 -2.10 -6.33
N SER A 121 5.15 -2.11 -7.66
CA SER A 121 4.51 -1.09 -8.48
C SER A 121 2.99 -1.07 -8.33
N VAL A 122 2.33 -2.21 -8.43
CA VAL A 122 0.87 -2.27 -8.29
C VAL A 122 0.40 -1.97 -6.86
N ALA A 123 1.22 -2.30 -5.85
CA ALA A 123 0.96 -1.90 -4.46
C ALA A 123 1.10 -0.38 -4.27
N LEU A 124 2.14 0.23 -4.83
CA LEU A 124 2.31 1.69 -4.81
C LEU A 124 1.14 2.39 -5.49
N MET A 125 0.63 1.87 -6.60
CA MET A 125 -0.56 2.42 -7.25
C MET A 125 -1.76 2.43 -6.29
N ASN A 126 -2.00 1.34 -5.56
CA ASN A 126 -3.04 1.30 -4.53
C ASN A 126 -2.80 2.32 -3.41
N TYR A 127 -1.57 2.41 -2.89
CA TYR A 127 -1.26 3.32 -1.79
C TYR A 127 -1.32 4.79 -2.19
N VAL A 128 -0.95 5.15 -3.42
CA VAL A 128 -1.15 6.49 -3.98
C VAL A 128 -2.64 6.84 -3.97
N ASN A 129 -3.50 5.94 -4.44
CA ASN A 129 -4.94 6.17 -4.46
C ASN A 129 -5.52 6.32 -3.04
N LYS A 130 -5.12 5.43 -2.11
CA LYS A 130 -5.55 5.50 -0.71
C LYS A 130 -5.07 6.77 0.01
N ALA A 131 -3.81 7.19 -0.23
CA ALA A 131 -3.27 8.41 0.33
C ALA A 131 -3.99 9.65 -0.23
N SER A 132 -4.31 9.65 -1.53
CA SER A 132 -5.09 10.74 -2.15
C SER A 132 -6.49 10.86 -1.54
N ASP A 133 -7.21 9.75 -1.37
CA ASP A 133 -8.53 9.74 -0.72
C ASP A 133 -8.47 10.24 0.74
N LEU A 134 -7.44 9.84 1.49
CA LEU A 134 -7.21 10.38 2.84
C LEU A 134 -6.90 11.88 2.84
N HIS A 135 -6.10 12.33 1.89
CA HIS A 135 -5.73 13.73 1.75
C HIS A 135 -6.97 14.58 1.45
N GLU A 136 -7.81 14.17 0.50
CA GLU A 136 -9.06 14.84 0.16
C GLU A 136 -10.00 14.95 1.37
N LYS A 137 -10.19 13.85 2.10
CA LYS A 137 -11.00 13.84 3.33
C LYS A 137 -10.46 14.79 4.40
N THR A 138 -9.14 14.92 4.49
CA THR A 138 -8.49 15.81 5.44
C THR A 138 -8.66 17.28 5.04
N LEU A 139 -8.50 17.58 3.74
CA LEU A 139 -8.69 18.93 3.17
C LEU A 139 -10.09 19.48 3.41
N VAL A 140 -11.13 18.62 3.39
CA VAL A 140 -12.51 19.03 3.71
C VAL A 140 -12.58 19.70 5.09
N TYR A 141 -11.87 19.17 6.09
CA TYR A 141 -11.88 19.73 7.44
C TYR A 141 -10.95 20.94 7.58
N SER A 142 -9.82 20.95 6.87
CA SER A 142 -8.94 22.13 6.83
C SER A 142 -9.68 23.34 6.24
N LYS A 143 -10.44 23.16 5.17
CA LYS A 143 -11.30 24.22 4.59
C LYS A 143 -12.42 24.68 5.53
N GLN A 144 -13.03 23.75 6.28
CA GLN A 144 -14.03 24.14 7.28
C GLN A 144 -13.42 25.01 8.39
N LEU A 145 -12.19 24.73 8.81
CA LEU A 145 -11.48 25.58 9.77
C LEU A 145 -11.19 26.97 9.19
N GLU A 146 -10.77 27.05 7.91
CA GLU A 146 -10.57 28.31 7.20
C GLU A 146 -11.87 29.14 7.14
N ASP A 147 -12.96 28.53 6.68
CA ASP A 147 -14.23 29.22 6.43
C ASP A 147 -15.00 29.58 7.71
N LYS A 148 -14.94 28.72 8.74
CA LYS A 148 -15.84 28.79 9.92
C LYS A 148 -15.12 28.83 11.27
N GLY A 149 -13.80 28.60 11.30
CA GLY A 149 -13.03 28.49 12.55
C GLY A 149 -13.39 27.27 13.41
N ASN A 150 -14.21 26.34 12.90
CA ASN A 150 -14.63 25.14 13.63
C ASN A 150 -14.91 23.96 12.70
N PHE A 151 -15.03 22.77 13.29
CA PHE A 151 -15.40 21.56 12.56
C PHE A 151 -16.91 21.36 12.55
N ASN A 152 -17.48 21.01 11.38
CA ASN A 152 -18.90 20.61 11.28
C ASN A 152 -19.12 19.15 11.72
N LEU A 153 -18.51 18.74 12.83
CA LEU A 153 -18.60 17.41 13.42
C LEU A 153 -18.59 17.50 14.94
N SER A 154 -19.28 16.56 15.59
CA SER A 154 -19.12 16.39 17.04
C SER A 154 -17.70 15.92 17.37
N ARG A 155 -17.19 16.30 18.55
CA ARG A 155 -15.88 15.87 19.06
C ARG A 155 -15.66 14.36 18.97
N LYS A 156 -16.69 13.57 19.29
CA LYS A 156 -16.65 12.09 19.19
C LYS A 156 -16.47 11.63 17.74
N LYS A 157 -17.15 12.24 16.77
CA LYS A 157 -17.00 11.91 15.35
C LYS A 157 -15.62 12.30 14.84
N MET A 158 -15.11 13.47 15.25
CA MET A 158 -13.75 13.90 14.86
C MET A 158 -12.66 12.98 15.43
N ARG A 159 -12.75 12.58 16.71
CA ARG A 159 -11.82 11.59 17.29
C ARG A 159 -11.83 10.27 16.53
N LYS A 160 -13.02 9.78 16.11
CA LYS A 160 -13.14 8.58 15.27
C LYS A 160 -12.51 8.76 13.90
N PHE A 161 -12.66 9.94 13.28
CA PHE A 161 -12.01 10.25 12.01
C PHE A 161 -10.48 10.22 12.16
N ILE A 162 -9.92 10.95 13.13
CA ILE A 162 -8.48 10.97 13.42
C ILE A 162 -7.95 9.55 13.62
N GLY A 163 -8.59 8.75 14.49
CA GLY A 163 -8.15 7.38 14.75
C GLY A 163 -8.20 6.46 13.52
N LYS A 164 -9.26 6.54 12.71
CA LYS A 164 -9.37 5.76 11.46
C LYS A 164 -8.30 6.15 10.45
N THR A 165 -8.10 7.45 10.23
CA THR A 165 -7.09 7.97 9.31
C THR A 165 -5.68 7.60 9.77
N MET A 166 -5.40 7.68 11.08
CA MET A 166 -4.11 7.31 11.65
C MET A 166 -3.82 5.81 11.51
N ASN A 167 -4.81 4.94 11.73
CA ASN A 167 -4.66 3.50 11.49
C ASN A 167 -4.40 3.21 10.01
N LEU A 168 -5.13 3.84 9.09
CA LEU A 168 -4.90 3.62 7.66
C LEU A 168 -3.51 4.11 7.23
N LYS A 169 -3.07 5.28 7.73
CA LYS A 169 -1.72 5.80 7.52
C LYS A 169 -0.65 4.82 8.00
N ASN A 170 -0.81 4.26 9.20
CA ASN A 170 0.14 3.30 9.78
C ASN A 170 0.20 2.01 8.96
N ASN A 171 -0.93 1.47 8.53
CA ASN A 171 -0.97 0.28 7.69
C ASN A 171 -0.20 0.49 6.36
N ILE A 172 -0.40 1.64 5.71
CA ILE A 172 0.34 1.97 4.47
C ILE A 172 1.84 2.12 4.77
N ALA A 173 2.21 2.80 5.86
CA ALA A 173 3.62 2.99 6.22
C ALA A 173 4.34 1.66 6.54
N GLU A 174 3.66 0.73 7.19
CA GLU A 174 4.19 -0.61 7.47
C GLU A 174 4.47 -1.39 6.17
N ASP A 175 3.54 -1.33 5.21
CA ASP A 175 3.72 -1.99 3.91
C ASP A 175 4.89 -1.40 3.12
N LEU A 176 5.07 -0.07 3.15
CA LEU A 176 6.17 0.62 2.44
C LEU A 176 7.56 0.33 3.02
N PHE A 177 7.66 0.04 4.33
CA PHE A 177 8.94 -0.27 4.97
C PHE A 177 9.65 -1.50 4.35
N VAL A 178 8.90 -2.41 3.74
CA VAL A 178 9.41 -3.67 3.18
C VAL A 178 9.92 -3.51 1.72
N PHE A 179 9.97 -2.29 1.19
CA PHE A 179 10.28 -2.01 -0.23
C PHE A 179 11.79 -1.81 -0.49
N GLU A 180 12.63 -2.56 0.22
CA GLU A 180 14.09 -2.58 -0.01
C GLU A 180 14.46 -3.43 -1.25
N ALA A 181 15.68 -3.26 -1.76
CA ALA A 181 16.16 -4.01 -2.92
C ALA A 181 16.37 -5.50 -2.55
N PRO A 182 15.96 -6.45 -3.41
CA PRO A 182 16.09 -7.89 -3.11
C PRO A 182 17.56 -8.28 -2.98
N GLU A 183 17.92 -9.03 -1.93
CA GLU A 183 19.30 -9.49 -1.68
C GLU A 183 19.93 -10.20 -2.89
N VAL A 184 19.12 -10.93 -3.67
CA VAL A 184 19.55 -11.64 -4.88
C VAL A 184 20.15 -10.70 -5.94
N ALA A 185 19.70 -9.44 -6.01
CA ALA A 185 20.22 -8.45 -6.94
C ALA A 185 21.60 -7.87 -6.53
N TRP A 186 22.09 -8.17 -5.32
CA TRP A 186 23.38 -7.65 -4.83
C TRP A 186 24.57 -8.47 -5.34
N ASN A 187 24.33 -9.75 -5.65
CA ASN A 187 25.39 -10.72 -5.97
C ASN A 187 25.57 -10.94 -7.48
N ASP A 188 24.68 -10.42 -8.33
CA ASP A 188 24.73 -10.58 -9.79
C ASP A 188 24.53 -9.23 -10.48
N LYS A 189 25.52 -8.83 -11.29
CA LYS A 189 25.52 -7.55 -12.02
C LYS A 189 24.36 -7.44 -13.02
N ASN A 190 23.98 -8.52 -13.69
CA ASN A 190 22.88 -8.54 -14.65
C ASN A 190 21.52 -8.42 -13.95
N LEU A 191 21.35 -9.07 -12.80
CA LEU A 191 20.14 -8.92 -11.97
C LEU A 191 20.04 -7.54 -11.34
N SER A 192 21.17 -6.99 -10.88
CA SER A 192 21.26 -5.62 -10.36
C SER A 192 20.83 -4.59 -11.40
N LEU A 193 21.36 -4.72 -12.62
CA LEU A 193 21.01 -3.84 -13.74
C LEU A 193 19.52 -3.97 -14.13
N LEU A 194 18.99 -5.20 -14.19
CA LEU A 194 17.58 -5.43 -14.49
C LEU A 194 16.68 -4.80 -13.41
N ASN A 195 17.00 -4.99 -12.13
CA ASN A 195 16.29 -4.39 -11.02
C ASN A 195 16.34 -2.86 -11.07
N TYR A 196 17.51 -2.27 -11.35
CA TYR A 196 17.65 -0.83 -11.52
C TYR A 196 16.74 -0.30 -12.63
N LYS A 197 16.80 -0.89 -13.83
CA LYS A 197 15.97 -0.49 -14.97
C LYS A 197 14.47 -0.62 -14.68
N LEU A 198 14.05 -1.73 -14.05
CA LEU A 198 12.65 -1.90 -13.66
C LEU A 198 12.21 -0.83 -12.65
N ARG A 199 13.03 -0.53 -11.64
CA ARG A 199 12.70 0.48 -10.62
C ARG A 199 12.59 1.89 -11.21
N ASP A 200 13.43 2.20 -12.19
CA ASP A 200 13.46 3.47 -12.91
C ASP A 200 12.22 3.63 -13.80
N GLU A 201 11.97 2.65 -14.68
CA GLU A 201 10.81 2.64 -15.58
C GLU A 201 9.47 2.63 -14.84
N LEU A 202 9.40 1.91 -13.73
CA LEU A 202 8.21 1.90 -12.87
C LEU A 202 8.17 3.11 -11.93
N ASP A 203 9.13 4.02 -11.92
CA ASP A 203 9.10 5.21 -11.05
C ASP A 203 8.96 4.83 -9.53
N VAL A 204 9.47 3.66 -9.12
CA VAL A 204 9.20 3.05 -7.79
C VAL A 204 9.59 3.98 -6.66
N VAL A 205 10.81 4.55 -6.73
CA VAL A 205 11.36 5.43 -5.68
C VAL A 205 10.56 6.73 -5.60
N LYS A 206 10.23 7.32 -6.75
CA LYS A 206 9.46 8.57 -6.82
C LYS A 206 8.06 8.40 -6.26
N ARG A 207 7.36 7.33 -6.66
CA ARG A 207 6.02 7.01 -6.15
C ARG A 207 6.04 6.70 -4.65
N HIS A 208 7.02 5.93 -4.18
CA HIS A 208 7.21 5.68 -2.75
C HIS A 208 7.35 6.98 -1.97
N ASN A 209 8.26 7.87 -2.38
CA ASN A 209 8.48 9.15 -1.70
C ASN A 209 7.25 10.05 -1.75
N GLY A 210 6.51 10.05 -2.87
CA GLY A 210 5.24 10.76 -3.00
C GLY A 210 4.20 10.30 -1.98
N VAL A 211 4.04 8.99 -1.79
CA VAL A 211 3.13 8.43 -0.77
C VAL A 211 3.58 8.83 0.63
N VAL A 212 4.87 8.64 0.96
CA VAL A 212 5.41 9.01 2.29
C VAL A 212 5.17 10.49 2.59
N ASN A 213 5.42 11.38 1.64
CA ASN A 213 5.19 12.81 1.79
C ASN A 213 3.70 13.12 2.04
N SER A 214 2.79 12.52 1.25
CA SER A 214 1.34 12.68 1.44
C SER A 214 0.88 12.22 2.83
N LEU A 215 1.37 11.08 3.30
CA LEU A 215 1.07 10.56 4.64
C LEU A 215 1.59 11.48 5.76
N ASN A 216 2.71 12.18 5.55
CA ASN A 216 3.24 13.16 6.50
C ASN A 216 2.36 14.41 6.56
N VAL A 217 1.96 14.96 5.41
CA VAL A 217 1.02 16.10 5.36
C VAL A 217 -0.32 15.74 6.03
N ILE A 218 -0.83 14.53 5.81
CA ILE A 218 -2.04 14.06 6.50
C ILE A 218 -1.81 14.03 8.02
N LYS A 219 -0.67 13.50 8.48
CA LYS A 219 -0.34 13.45 9.92
C LYS A 219 -0.32 14.84 10.54
N GLU A 220 0.35 15.80 9.90
CA GLU A 220 0.43 17.18 10.39
C GLU A 220 -0.96 17.82 10.55
N ASN A 221 -1.85 17.62 9.58
CA ASN A 221 -3.24 18.07 9.69
C ASN A 221 -4.00 17.37 10.83
N LEU A 222 -3.81 16.06 11.02
CA LEU A 222 -4.44 15.33 12.14
C LEU A 222 -3.93 15.81 13.50
N ASP A 223 -2.64 16.11 13.61
CA ASP A 223 -2.03 16.67 14.82
C ASP A 223 -2.64 18.05 15.14
N LEU A 224 -2.76 18.93 14.13
CA LEU A 224 -3.49 20.20 14.26
C LEU A 224 -4.93 19.99 14.74
N PHE A 225 -5.66 19.07 14.13
CA PHE A 225 -7.06 18.81 14.50
C PHE A 225 -7.18 18.32 15.94
N ARG A 226 -6.27 17.45 16.38
CA ARG A 226 -6.20 16.98 17.77
C ARG A 226 -5.97 18.16 18.72
N ASP A 227 -5.05 19.06 18.41
CA ASP A 227 -4.68 20.16 19.29
C ASP A 227 -5.83 21.16 19.46
N ILE A 228 -6.54 21.49 18.37
CA ILE A 228 -7.76 22.33 18.40
C ILE A 228 -8.86 21.69 19.28
N LEU A 229 -9.05 20.37 19.20
CA LEU A 229 -10.05 19.67 20.00
C LEU A 229 -9.72 19.67 21.50
N ASN A 230 -8.43 19.64 21.85
CA ASN A 230 -7.96 19.58 23.23
C ASN A 230 -8.00 20.96 23.91
N HIS A 231 -7.75 22.04 23.17
CA HIS A 231 -7.69 23.40 23.72
C HIS A 231 -9.03 23.91 24.30
N GLN A 232 -10.17 23.32 23.91
CA GLN A 232 -11.50 23.67 24.44
C GLN A 232 -11.79 23.13 25.85
N TYR A 233 -10.91 22.34 26.46
CA TYR A 233 -11.08 21.86 27.84
C TYR A 233 -10.66 22.88 28.90
N SER A 234 -9.81 23.86 28.55
CA SER A 234 -9.29 24.86 29.51
C SER A 234 -10.42 25.66 30.16
N SER A 235 -11.51 25.94 29.43
CA SER A 235 -12.60 26.78 29.93
C SER A 235 -13.56 26.08 30.88
N MET A 236 -13.56 24.74 30.97
CA MET A 236 -14.48 24.05 31.89
C MET A 236 -14.03 24.23 33.35
N LEU A 237 -12.72 24.20 33.61
CA LEU A 237 -12.16 24.47 34.93
C LEU A 237 -12.40 25.94 35.33
N GLU A 238 -12.26 26.87 34.37
CA GLU A 238 -12.59 28.28 34.57
C GLU A 238 -14.05 28.47 34.99
N TRP A 239 -15.00 27.82 34.31
CA TRP A 239 -16.42 27.88 34.70
C TRP A 239 -16.70 27.30 36.08
N ILE A 240 -16.04 26.20 36.45
CA ILE A 240 -16.16 25.62 37.79
C ILE A 240 -15.67 26.62 38.85
N ILE A 241 -14.52 27.26 38.62
CA ILE A 241 -13.96 28.27 39.53
C ILE A 241 -14.91 29.47 39.65
N ILE A 242 -15.43 29.99 38.53
CA ILE A 242 -16.38 31.10 38.52
C ILE A 242 -17.64 30.75 39.32
N ILE A 243 -18.21 29.56 39.13
CA ILE A 243 -19.39 29.09 39.87
C ILE A 243 -19.10 28.95 41.37
N LEU A 244 -17.95 28.39 41.74
CA LEU A 244 -17.54 28.23 43.14
C LEU A 244 -17.42 29.59 43.85
N ILE A 245 -16.79 30.58 43.20
CA ILE A 245 -16.70 31.96 43.72
C ILE A 245 -18.10 32.56 43.87
N LEU A 246 -18.97 32.40 42.87
CA LEU A 246 -20.34 32.93 42.90
C LEU A 246 -21.16 32.36 44.08
N LEU A 247 -21.04 31.05 44.33
CA LEU A 247 -21.70 30.40 45.47
C LEU A 247 -21.18 30.93 46.82
N GLU A 248 -19.88 31.15 46.94
CA GLU A 248 -19.27 31.69 48.16
C GLU A 248 -19.72 33.13 48.44
N VAL A 249 -19.78 33.97 47.39
CA VAL A 249 -20.30 35.34 47.49
C VAL A 249 -21.76 35.33 47.94
N ILE A 250 -22.62 34.51 47.34
CA ILE A 250 -24.04 34.43 47.72
C ILE A 250 -24.18 34.03 49.19
N LYS A 251 -23.40 33.05 49.65
CA LYS A 251 -23.41 32.57 51.04
C LYS A 251 -22.91 33.61 52.05
N MET A 252 -22.11 34.59 51.60
CA MET A 252 -21.67 35.69 52.46
C MET A 252 -22.76 36.76 52.64
N PHE A 253 -23.65 36.93 51.66
CA PHE A 253 -24.67 37.98 51.64
C PHE A 253 -26.08 37.53 52.08
N PHE A 254 -26.39 36.23 52.04
CA PHE A 254 -27.65 35.62 52.50
C PHE A 254 -27.38 34.60 53.60
#